data_AF-A0A1W9PK97-F1
#
_entry.id   AF-A0A1W9PK97-F1
#
_cell.length_a   1.000
_cell.length_b   1.000
_cell.length_c   1.000
_cell.angle_alpha   90.00
_cell.angle_beta   90.00
_cell.angle_gamma   90.00
#
_symmetry.space_group_name_H-M   'P 1'
#
loop_
_entity.id
_entity.type
_entity.pdbx_description
1 polymer ?
#
loop_
_entity_poly.entity_id
_entity_poly.type
_entity_poly.pdbx_seq_one_letter_code
_entity_poly.pdbx_strand_id
1 'polypeptide(L)'
;MEVNLVWEGIKFMFLGMTTVLLFLVLMIVLMSYMSKIIQKYFPEPQGVVETASGSTAQNADKKKKIAAITAAIMHHKKIGN
;
A
#
# COMPACT_ATOMS: atom_id res chain seq x y z
N MET A 1 -22.24 42.53 29.32
CA MET A 1 -21.23 41.44 29.33
C MET A 1 -21.04 40.99 27.89
N GLU A 2 -20.17 41.63 27.10
CA GLU A 2 -20.18 41.49 25.63
C GLU A 2 -18.83 41.02 25.01
N VAL A 3 -17.89 40.55 25.82
CA VAL A 3 -16.53 40.22 25.35
C VAL A 3 -16.29 38.74 25.05
N ASN A 4 -17.32 37.90 24.89
CA ASN A 4 -17.09 36.46 24.64
C ASN A 4 -17.66 35.90 23.34
N LEU A 5 -18.68 36.47 22.69
CA LEU A 5 -19.34 35.79 21.56
C LEU A 5 -18.42 35.57 20.35
N VAL A 6 -17.63 36.58 19.96
CA VAL A 6 -16.69 36.45 18.82
C VAL A 6 -15.57 35.46 19.17
N TRP A 7 -15.08 35.51 20.40
CA TRP A 7 -14.03 34.59 20.89
C TRP A 7 -14.53 33.14 20.97
N GLU A 8 -15.78 32.96 21.37
CA GLU A 8 -16.46 31.67 21.44
C GLU A 8 -16.74 31.12 20.04
N GLY A 9 -17.13 31.97 19.09
CA GLY A 9 -17.27 31.62 17.68
C GLY A 9 -15.96 31.13 17.05
N ILE A 10 -14.83 31.79 17.34
CA ILE A 10 -13.49 31.35 16.88
C ILE A 10 -13.13 29.97 17.46
N LYS A 11 -13.42 29.74 18.75
CA LYS A 11 -13.22 28.42 19.37
C LYS A 11 -14.05 27.34 18.68
N PHE A 12 -15.31 27.62 18.38
CA PHE A 12 -16.18 26.67 17.69
C PHE A 12 -15.75 26.42 16.24
N MET A 13 -15.26 27.44 15.53
CA MET A 13 -14.68 27.27 14.19
C MET A 13 -13.49 26.31 14.23
N PHE A 14 -12.54 26.51 15.17
CA PHE A 14 -11.38 25.66 15.32
C PHE A 14 -11.77 24.23 15.74
N LEU A 15 -12.73 24.11 16.65
CA LEU A 15 -13.27 22.83 17.12
C LEU A 15 -13.92 22.05 15.97
N GLY A 16 -14.77 22.71 15.17
CA GLY A 16 -15.44 22.11 14.02
C GLY A 16 -14.44 21.68 12.94
N MET A 17 -13.51 22.56 12.57
CA MET A 17 -12.47 22.29 11.58
C MET A 17 -11.59 21.11 11.98
N THR A 18 -11.17 21.08 13.25
CA THR A 18 -10.32 19.99 13.78
C THR A 18 -11.09 18.68 13.84
N THR A 19 -12.36 18.70 14.25
CA THR A 19 -13.20 17.49 14.33
C THR A 19 -13.38 16.85 12.96
N VAL A 20 -13.66 17.65 11.93
CA VAL A 20 -13.79 17.15 10.55
C VAL A 20 -12.45 16.60 10.05
N LEU A 21 -11.34 17.31 10.29
CA LEU A 21 -10.02 16.83 9.90
C LEU A 21 -9.66 15.51 10.59
N LEU A 22 -9.90 15.40 11.91
CA LEU A 22 -9.70 14.18 12.67
C LEU A 22 -10.53 13.02 12.11
N PHE A 23 -11.79 13.29 11.77
CA PHE A 23 -12.68 12.30 11.17
C PHE A 23 -12.14 11.79 9.83
N LEU A 24 -11.70 12.69 8.95
CA LEU A 24 -11.10 12.30 7.65
C LEU A 24 -9.81 11.49 7.84
N VAL A 25 -8.95 11.89 8.77
CA VAL A 25 -7.72 11.14 9.10
C VAL A 25 -8.06 9.73 9.59
N LEU A 26 -9.03 9.60 10.51
CA LEU A 26 -9.51 8.30 10.96
C LEU A 26 -10.06 7.46 9.80
N MET A 27 -10.80 8.07 8.88
CA MET A 27 -11.34 7.39 7.70
C MET A 27 -10.23 6.82 6.81
N ILE A 28 -9.17 7.60 6.58
CA ILE A 28 -7.98 7.17 5.81
C ILE A 28 -7.27 6.02 6.53
N VAL A 29 -7.11 6.12 7.85
CA VAL A 29 -6.50 5.07 8.67
C VAL A 29 -7.30 3.77 8.57
N LEU A 30 -8.62 3.83 8.72
CA LEU A 30 -9.51 2.67 8.57
C LEU A 30 -9.38 2.04 7.18
N MET A 31 -9.41 2.85 6.11
CA MET A 31 -9.20 2.34 4.75
C MET A 31 -7.82 1.69 4.58
N SER A 32 -6.76 2.26 5.15
CA SER A 32 -5.43 1.66 5.14
C SER A 32 -5.38 0.33 5.90
N TYR A 33 -6.09 0.22 7.04
CA TYR A 33 -6.20 -1.04 7.76
C TYR A 33 -6.93 -2.09 6.94
N MET A 34 -8.06 -1.73 6.31
CA MET A 34 -8.78 -2.63 5.40
C MET A 34 -7.86 -3.09 4.25
N SER A 35 -7.12 -2.17 3.63
CA SER A 35 -6.16 -2.50 2.56
C SER A 35 -5.10 -3.51 3.03
N LYS A 36 -4.51 -3.31 4.21
CA LYS A 36 -3.53 -4.24 4.79
C LYS A 36 -4.12 -5.60 5.11
N ILE A 37 -5.35 -5.65 5.62
CA ILE A 37 -6.06 -6.90 5.91
C ILE A 37 -6.30 -7.64 4.59
N ILE A 38 -6.82 -6.96 3.57
CA ILE A 38 -7.06 -7.55 2.25
C ILE A 38 -5.77 -8.10 1.67
N GLN A 39 -4.67 -7.33 1.64
CA GLN A 39 -3.38 -7.81 1.14
C GLN A 39 -2.81 -9.01 1.91
N LYS A 40 -3.08 -9.11 3.21
CA LYS A 40 -2.59 -10.21 4.06
C LYS A 40 -3.40 -11.50 3.89
N TYR A 41 -4.73 -11.41 3.81
CA TYR A 41 -5.63 -12.57 3.76
C TYR A 41 -6.00 -12.99 2.33
N PHE A 42 -6.01 -12.04 1.39
CA PHE A 42 -6.16 -12.24 -0.04
C PHE A 42 -4.98 -11.58 -0.75
N PRO A 43 -3.76 -12.15 -0.62
CA PRO A 43 -2.64 -11.70 -1.43
C PRO A 43 -3.02 -11.89 -2.89
N GLU A 44 -3.35 -10.80 -3.57
CA GLU A 44 -3.46 -10.82 -5.02
C GLU A 44 -2.11 -11.32 -5.55
N PRO A 45 -2.10 -12.36 -6.41
CA PRO A 45 -0.88 -12.74 -7.10
C PRO A 45 -0.42 -11.50 -7.84
N GLN A 46 0.67 -10.90 -7.33
CA GLN A 46 1.15 -9.59 -7.76
C GLN A 46 1.30 -9.60 -9.28
N GLY A 47 0.31 -9.07 -9.98
CA GLY A 47 0.46 -8.61 -11.34
C GLY A 47 1.36 -7.40 -11.29
N VAL A 48 2.66 -7.65 -11.16
CA VAL A 48 3.81 -6.75 -11.38
C VAL A 48 3.42 -5.28 -11.54
N VAL A 49 2.93 -4.62 -10.49
CA VAL A 49 2.91 -3.15 -10.46
C VAL A 49 4.25 -2.77 -9.88
N GLU A 50 5.18 -2.54 -10.79
CA GLU A 50 6.54 -2.08 -10.58
C GLU A 50 6.49 -0.73 -9.85
N THR A 51 6.31 -0.75 -8.54
CA THR A 51 6.55 0.45 -7.71
C THR A 51 8.05 0.49 -7.46
N ALA A 52 8.69 1.43 -8.15
CA ALA A 52 10.11 1.72 -8.09
C ALA A 52 10.61 1.85 -6.64
N SER A 53 11.18 0.77 -6.11
CA SER A 53 12.20 0.84 -5.06
C SER A 53 12.93 -0.50 -4.97
N GLY A 54 14.24 -0.49 -5.24
CA GLY A 54 15.11 -1.64 -4.96
C GLY A 54 15.74 -2.27 -6.21
N SER A 55 16.73 -1.59 -6.79
CA SER A 55 17.68 -2.10 -7.79
C SER A 55 18.35 -3.44 -7.41
N THR A 56 18.30 -3.85 -6.15
CA THR A 56 18.79 -5.15 -5.67
C THR A 56 17.77 -6.29 -5.87
N ALA A 57 16.47 -6.03 -5.74
CA ALA A 57 15.42 -7.05 -5.90
C ALA A 57 15.25 -7.48 -7.37
N GLN A 58 15.35 -6.52 -8.29
CA GLN A 58 15.23 -6.78 -9.73
C GLN A 58 16.31 -7.74 -10.25
N ASN A 59 17.52 -7.68 -9.70
CA ASN A 59 18.62 -8.58 -10.07
C ASN A 59 18.40 -10.01 -9.55
N ALA A 60 17.84 -10.16 -8.35
CA ALA A 60 17.50 -11.47 -7.79
C ALA A 60 16.36 -12.13 -8.58
N ASP A 61 15.34 -11.38 -8.99
CA ASP A 61 14.24 -11.91 -9.81
C ASP A 61 14.68 -12.26 -11.23
N LYS A 62 15.54 -11.45 -11.86
CA LYS A 62 16.12 -11.79 -13.17
C LYS A 62 16.91 -13.10 -13.10
N LYS A 63 17.75 -13.30 -12.09
CA LYS A 63 18.49 -14.55 -11.88
C LYS A 63 17.56 -15.74 -11.67
N LYS A 64 16.50 -15.59 -10.87
CA LYS A 64 15.49 -16.65 -10.65
C LYS A 64 14.75 -17.02 -11.93
N LYS A 65 14.32 -16.03 -12.73
CA LYS A 65 13.66 -16.26 -14.02
C LYS A 65 14.57 -16.99 -15.01
N ILE A 66 15.83 -16.58 -15.12
CA ILE A 66 16.83 -17.23 -15.99
C ILE A 66 17.04 -18.69 -15.54
N ALA A 67 17.21 -18.94 -14.24
CA ALA A 67 17.36 -20.30 -13.71
C ALA A 67 16.13 -21.19 -14.00
N ALA A 68 14.91 -20.64 -13.87
CA ALA A 68 13.68 -21.37 -14.19
C ALA A 68 13.58 -21.71 -15.69
N ILE A 69 13.94 -20.78 -16.57
CA ILE A 69 13.97 -21.01 -18.03
C ILE A 69 15.02 -22.08 -18.39
N THR A 70 16.24 -21.98 -17.82
CA THR A 70 17.29 -22.98 -18.06
C THR A 70 16.88 -24.36 -17.55
N ALA A 71 16.25 -24.45 -16.38
CA ALA A 71 15.74 -25.71 -15.84
C ALA A 71 14.64 -26.30 -16.75
N ALA A 72 13.72 -25.48 -17.26
CA ALA A 72 12.69 -25.93 -18.19
C ALA A 72 13.29 -26.47 -19.51
N ILE A 73 14.29 -25.78 -20.07
CA ILE A 73 14.98 -26.21 -21.30
C ILE A 73 15.74 -27.53 -21.06
N MET A 74 16.48 -27.65 -19.95
CA MET A 74 17.19 -28.89 -19.63
C MET A 74 16.23 -30.05 -19.37
N HIS A 75 15.12 -29.80 -18.69
CA HIS A 75 14.10 -30.80 -18.42
C HIS A 75 13.43 -31.27 -19.72
N HIS A 76 13.10 -30.35 -20.62
CA HIS A 76 12.55 -30.68 -21.94
C HIS A 76 13.53 -31.52 -22.78
N LYS A 77 14.81 -31.16 -22.78
CA LYS A 77 15.86 -31.90 -23.48
C LYS A 77 16.13 -33.28 -22.89
N LYS A 78 15.91 -33.48 -21.58
CA LYS A 78 16.07 -34.77 -20.89
C LYS A 78 14.92 -35.75 -21.14
N ILE A 79 13.70 -35.24 -21.42
CA ILE A 79 12.51 -36.07 -21.65
C ILE A 79 12.31 -36.39 -23.14
N GLY A 80 12.95 -35.62 -24.03
CA GLY A 80 12.90 -35.82 -25.49
C GLY A 80 13.99 -36.74 -26.06
N ASN A 81 14.69 -37.52 -25.24
CA ASN A 81 15.69 -38.52 -25.64
C ASN A 81 15.48 -39.81 -24.83
#